data_AF-A0A9N9LV02-F1
#
_entry.id   AF-A0A9N9LV02-F1
#
_cell.length_a   1.000
_cell.length_b   1.000
_cell.length_c   1.000
_cell.angle_alpha   90.00
_cell.angle_beta   90.00
_cell.angle_gamma   90.00
#
_symmetry.space_group_name_H-M   'P 1'
#
loop_
_entity.id
_entity.type
_entity.pdbx_description
1 polymer ?
#
loop_
_entity_poly.entity_id
_entity_poly.type
_entity_poly.pdbx_seq_one_letter_code
_entity_poly.pdbx_strand_id
1 'polypeptide(L)'
;MRFLVLFSFQLHAAVASPYTPPSGYLTPRIQHPIASSTAGTDALAANALANWQAHQPKSNSSCTEANVAVRREWGDLSGPDRKAYTDAVLCLMAKPPRTDNTLVPGAKSRFDDFVWVHMNQSLYIHATANFLTWHRYFLWAYEQALRNECGYQGYHPYWNWGRWAADPAKSPVFDGSEFSFSGNGVFQNHTMTMPPPGIDPILPGEGGGCLASGPFKDSKVNLGPVVPTFNITKPGPPEVVGNGTAYNPRCIKRDISAAVAQRHSSDLNSTNLIKDSPDIATFQRKMGGEFSKGEWGVHAGGHYTFLGDPGGDFFVSPGDPVFHAHHCQLDRIWWIWQYQDIDNRVNVIDGTITMDNTPPSRNGTLDDIVDLGVLAEAILPLKSLTSTTGGPFCYIYK
;
A
#
# COMPACT_ATOMS: atom_id res chain seq x y z
N MET A 1 26.14 5.97 16.26
CA MET A 1 25.47 4.71 16.63
C MET A 1 23.99 4.89 16.32
N ARG A 2 23.51 4.40 15.16
CA ARG A 2 22.07 4.35 14.87
C ARG A 2 21.50 3.20 15.71
N PHE A 3 20.56 3.48 16.62
CA PHE A 3 19.86 2.45 17.35
C PHE A 3 18.89 1.77 16.38
N LEU A 4 19.32 0.71 15.72
CA LEU A 4 18.39 -0.23 15.11
C LEU A 4 17.60 -0.84 16.27
N VAL A 5 16.36 -0.39 16.47
CA VAL A 5 15.44 -1.09 17.37
C VAL A 5 15.08 -2.39 16.68
N LEU A 6 15.85 -3.43 16.96
CA LEU A 6 15.55 -4.81 16.61
C LEU A 6 14.36 -5.22 17.48
N PHE A 7 13.14 -5.07 16.96
CA PHE A 7 11.99 -5.74 17.55
C PHE A 7 12.17 -7.24 17.30
N SER A 8 12.41 -8.00 18.37
CA SER A 8 12.47 -9.45 18.30
C SER A 8 11.12 -9.97 17.79
N PHE A 9 11.13 -10.62 16.63
CA PHE A 9 9.99 -11.38 16.11
C PHE A 9 9.67 -12.53 17.08
N GLN A 10 8.81 -12.29 18.08
CA GLN A 10 8.07 -13.37 18.71
C GLN A 10 6.74 -13.51 18.00
N LEU A 11 6.75 -14.27 16.89
CA LEU A 11 5.53 -14.85 16.37
C LEU A 11 5.00 -15.80 17.45
N HIS A 12 4.05 -15.35 18.26
CA HIS A 12 3.16 -16.30 18.91
C HIS A 12 2.25 -16.83 17.79
N ALA A 13 2.71 -17.89 17.14
CA ALA A 13 1.86 -18.70 16.28
C ALA A 13 0.77 -19.29 17.19
N ALA A 14 -0.35 -18.58 17.30
CA ALA A 14 -1.60 -19.25 17.63
C ALA A 14 -1.80 -20.24 16.47
N VAL A 15 -1.58 -21.53 16.75
CA VAL A 15 -1.88 -22.61 15.83
C VAL A 15 -3.35 -22.45 15.47
N ALA A 16 -3.61 -21.93 14.27
CA ALA A 16 -4.96 -21.80 13.76
C ALA A 16 -5.55 -23.20 13.70
N SER A 17 -6.56 -23.46 14.54
CA SER A 17 -7.41 -24.63 14.35
C SER A 17 -7.97 -24.57 12.92
N PRO A 18 -8.09 -25.70 12.20
CA PRO A 18 -8.64 -25.70 10.85
C PRO A 18 -10.07 -25.13 10.89
N TYR A 19 -10.22 -23.89 10.44
CA TYR A 19 -11.51 -23.26 10.23
C TYR A 19 -12.15 -23.92 9.02
N THR A 20 -13.10 -24.81 9.26
CA THR A 20 -14.07 -25.23 8.23
C THR A 20 -15.11 -24.12 8.08
N PRO A 21 -15.15 -23.40 6.94
CA PRO A 21 -16.18 -22.39 6.73
C PRO A 21 -17.56 -23.07 6.74
N PRO A 22 -18.57 -22.46 7.40
CA PRO A 22 -19.96 -22.89 7.25
C PRO A 22 -20.32 -22.88 5.76
N SER A 23 -20.92 -23.96 5.27
CA SER A 23 -21.43 -24.05 3.91
C SER A 23 -22.46 -22.91 3.67
N GLY A 24 -22.07 -21.85 2.95
CA GLY A 24 -22.98 -20.75 2.64
C GLY A 24 -22.37 -19.41 2.24
N TYR A 25 -21.09 -19.14 2.53
CA TYR A 25 -20.47 -17.85 2.23
C TYR A 25 -19.38 -17.98 1.17
N LEU A 26 -19.78 -18.37 -0.05
CA LEU A 26 -19.01 -18.02 -1.23
C LEU A 26 -19.30 -16.55 -1.50
N THR A 27 -18.29 -15.73 -1.76
CA THR A 27 -18.48 -14.41 -2.35
C THR A 27 -19.29 -14.59 -3.65
N PRO A 28 -20.61 -14.27 -3.68
CA PRO A 28 -21.46 -14.64 -4.81
C PRO A 28 -20.97 -13.89 -6.05
N ARG A 29 -20.91 -14.48 -7.25
CA ARG A 29 -20.64 -13.67 -8.47
C ARG A 29 -21.57 -12.45 -8.46
N ILE A 30 -21.01 -11.26 -8.65
CA ILE A 30 -21.76 -10.01 -8.60
C ILE A 30 -22.89 -10.08 -9.63
N GLN A 31 -24.15 -10.09 -9.18
CA GLN A 31 -25.33 -10.17 -10.07
C GLN A 31 -25.51 -8.89 -10.90
N HIS A 32 -25.00 -7.75 -10.40
CA HIS A 32 -25.00 -6.45 -11.09
C HIS A 32 -23.64 -5.76 -10.93
N PRO A 33 -22.80 -5.73 -11.99
CA PRO A 33 -21.48 -5.12 -11.93
C PRO A 33 -21.55 -3.67 -11.44
N ILE A 34 -20.70 -3.30 -10.49
CA ILE A 34 -20.56 -1.91 -10.07
C ILE A 34 -19.77 -1.19 -11.17
N ALA A 35 -20.40 -0.19 -11.79
CA ALA A 35 -19.77 0.59 -12.85
C ALA A 35 -18.53 1.33 -12.33
N SER A 36 -17.47 1.34 -13.12
CA SER A 36 -16.31 2.20 -12.85
C SER A 36 -16.73 3.66 -12.83
N SER A 37 -16.24 4.41 -11.84
CA SER A 37 -16.57 5.82 -11.60
C SER A 37 -15.40 6.49 -10.90
N THR A 38 -15.36 7.81 -10.95
CA THR A 38 -14.55 8.65 -10.07
C THR A 38 -15.34 9.84 -9.52
N ALA A 39 -16.62 9.96 -9.86
CA ALA A 39 -17.40 11.17 -9.66
C ALA A 39 -17.48 11.60 -8.18
N GLY A 40 -17.64 10.64 -7.26
CA GLY A 40 -17.74 10.95 -5.84
C GLY A 40 -16.41 11.42 -5.26
N THR A 41 -15.33 10.69 -5.54
CA THR A 41 -14.00 11.06 -5.07
C THR A 41 -13.46 12.32 -5.74
N ASP A 42 -13.75 12.58 -7.02
CA ASP A 42 -13.31 13.78 -7.74
C ASP A 42 -14.00 15.04 -7.22
N ALA A 43 -15.30 14.97 -6.90
CA ALA A 43 -16.02 16.09 -6.29
C ALA A 43 -15.43 16.47 -4.92
N LEU A 44 -15.11 15.47 -4.09
CA LEU A 44 -14.47 15.69 -2.79
C LEU A 44 -13.02 16.19 -2.94
N ALA A 45 -12.28 15.68 -3.92
CA ALA A 45 -10.93 16.14 -4.23
C ALA A 45 -10.90 17.59 -4.72
N ALA A 46 -11.88 18.01 -5.52
CA ALA A 46 -12.02 19.41 -5.93
C ALA A 46 -12.24 20.33 -4.72
N ASN A 47 -13.10 19.94 -3.77
CA ASN A 47 -13.30 20.67 -2.52
C ASN A 47 -12.00 20.73 -1.68
N ALA A 48 -11.31 19.60 -1.55
CA ALA A 48 -10.04 19.52 -0.82
C ALA A 48 -8.99 20.47 -1.43
N LEU A 49 -8.88 20.51 -2.75
CA LEU A 49 -7.95 21.39 -3.45
C LEU A 49 -8.31 22.87 -3.23
N ALA A 50 -9.59 23.23 -3.34
CA ALA A 50 -10.05 24.60 -3.09
C ALA A 50 -9.77 25.04 -1.64
N ASN A 51 -10.02 24.15 -0.68
CA ASN A 51 -9.72 24.41 0.74
C ASN A 51 -8.22 24.54 0.98
N TRP A 52 -7.38 23.68 0.39
CA TRP A 52 -5.92 23.78 0.46
C TRP A 52 -5.41 25.12 -0.08
N GLN A 53 -5.92 25.57 -1.24
CA GLN A 53 -5.57 26.86 -1.85
C GLN A 53 -5.96 28.03 -0.93
N ALA A 54 -7.16 27.99 -0.36
CA ALA A 54 -7.64 29.03 0.54
C ALA A 54 -6.84 29.12 1.86
N HIS A 55 -6.26 28.00 2.32
CA HIS A 55 -5.49 27.90 3.56
C HIS A 55 -3.97 27.97 3.39
N GLN A 56 -3.46 28.25 2.18
CA GLN A 56 -2.01 28.41 1.98
C GLN A 56 -1.47 29.57 2.85
N PRO A 57 -0.40 29.34 3.64
CA PRO A 57 0.19 30.41 4.45
C PRO A 57 0.74 31.52 3.54
N LYS A 58 0.32 32.77 3.81
CA LYS A 58 0.60 33.93 2.95
C LYS A 58 2.04 34.47 3.00
N SER A 59 2.98 33.89 3.75
CA SER A 59 4.44 34.09 3.60
C SER A 59 5.26 33.17 4.54
N ASN A 60 6.55 32.95 4.21
CA ASN A 60 7.59 32.21 4.96
C ASN A 60 7.49 30.66 5.07
N SER A 61 6.66 30.01 4.25
CA SER A 61 6.64 28.55 4.11
C SER A 61 7.70 28.07 3.09
N SER A 62 8.38 26.95 3.35
CA SER A 62 9.25 26.28 2.37
C SER A 62 8.45 25.62 1.24
N CYS A 63 7.15 25.39 1.46
CA CYS A 63 6.21 24.89 0.45
C CYS A 63 5.23 25.99 0.02
N THR A 64 5.14 26.22 -1.28
CA THR A 64 4.36 27.31 -1.90
C THR A 64 3.64 26.79 -3.14
N GLU A 65 2.64 27.52 -3.63
CA GLU A 65 1.99 27.17 -4.90
C GLU A 65 2.95 27.08 -6.09
N ALA A 66 4.08 27.81 -6.04
CA ALA A 66 5.07 27.85 -7.12
C ALA A 66 5.97 26.59 -7.16
N ASN A 67 6.19 25.92 -6.03
CA ASN A 67 7.10 24.77 -5.93
C ASN A 67 6.42 23.48 -5.44
N VAL A 68 5.12 23.50 -5.15
CA VAL A 68 4.37 22.31 -4.75
C VAL A 68 4.36 21.27 -5.86
N ALA A 69 4.80 20.06 -5.52
CA ALA A 69 4.73 18.92 -6.43
C ALA A 69 3.28 18.46 -6.61
N VAL A 70 2.99 17.88 -7.77
CA VAL A 70 1.65 17.34 -8.08
C VAL A 70 1.78 15.85 -8.34
N ARG A 71 1.19 15.04 -7.45
CA ARG A 71 1.00 13.60 -7.64
C ARG A 71 -0.28 13.38 -8.46
N ARG A 72 -0.20 12.55 -9.49
CA ARG A 72 -1.25 12.35 -10.50
C ARG A 72 -1.67 10.90 -10.62
N GLU A 73 -2.87 10.68 -11.14
CA GLU A 73 -3.37 9.34 -11.44
C GLU A 73 -2.49 8.71 -12.53
N TRP A 74 -2.15 7.43 -12.36
CA TRP A 74 -1.30 6.70 -13.30
C TRP A 74 -1.82 6.78 -14.74
N GLY A 75 -3.12 6.57 -14.93
CA GLY A 75 -3.81 6.64 -16.21
C GLY A 75 -3.82 8.01 -16.89
N ASP A 76 -3.50 9.10 -16.16
CA ASP A 76 -3.38 10.45 -16.73
C ASP A 76 -1.94 10.84 -17.08
N LEU A 77 -0.94 10.05 -16.65
CA LEU A 77 0.43 10.21 -17.09
C LEU A 77 0.61 9.80 -18.55
N SER A 78 1.57 10.44 -19.24
CA SER A 78 1.96 10.03 -20.59
C SER A 78 2.69 8.67 -20.56
N GLY A 79 2.71 7.95 -21.69
CA GLY A 79 3.50 6.71 -21.82
C GLY A 79 4.98 6.90 -21.42
N PRO A 80 5.69 7.93 -21.93
CA PRO A 80 7.05 8.24 -21.49
C PRO A 80 7.20 8.50 -19.99
N ASP A 81 6.25 9.20 -19.35
CA ASP A 81 6.32 9.46 -17.90
C ASP A 81 6.12 8.18 -17.07
N ARG A 82 5.20 7.31 -17.49
CA ARG A 82 5.00 5.99 -16.90
C ARG A 82 6.24 5.12 -17.04
N LYS A 83 6.84 5.11 -18.23
CA LYS A 83 8.09 4.39 -18.50
C LYS A 83 9.24 4.93 -17.65
N ALA A 84 9.39 6.24 -17.53
CA ALA A 84 10.43 6.85 -16.69
C ALA A 84 10.27 6.44 -15.22
N TYR A 85 9.03 6.32 -14.73
CA TYR A 85 8.77 5.80 -13.39
C TYR A 85 9.16 4.32 -13.27
N THR A 86 8.69 3.44 -14.16
CA THR A 86 9.01 2.00 -14.07
C THR A 86 10.50 1.71 -14.26
N ASP A 87 11.19 2.44 -15.14
CA ASP A 87 12.64 2.35 -15.31
C ASP A 87 13.39 2.75 -14.03
N ALA A 88 12.91 3.76 -13.30
CA ALA A 88 13.48 4.15 -12.01
C ALA A 88 13.26 3.07 -10.92
N VAL A 89 12.10 2.41 -10.91
CA VAL A 89 11.84 1.28 -10.01
C VAL A 89 12.78 0.10 -10.32
N LEU A 90 12.94 -0.24 -11.61
CA LEU A 90 13.88 -1.29 -12.04
C LEU A 90 15.32 -0.94 -11.67
N CYS A 91 15.72 0.32 -11.78
CA CYS A 91 17.00 0.81 -11.28
C CYS A 91 17.14 0.56 -9.77
N LEU A 92 16.11 0.83 -8.96
CA LEU A 92 16.15 0.60 -7.52
C LEU A 92 16.25 -0.89 -7.17
N MET A 93 15.60 -1.76 -7.97
CA MET A 93 15.73 -3.22 -7.89
C MET A 93 17.11 -3.73 -8.29
N ALA A 94 17.90 -2.97 -9.05
CA ALA A 94 19.25 -3.34 -9.48
C ALA A 94 20.37 -2.82 -8.55
N LYS A 95 20.12 -1.78 -7.77
CA LYS A 95 21.12 -1.19 -6.86
C LYS A 95 21.33 -2.07 -5.62
N PRO A 96 22.56 -2.13 -5.08
CA PRO A 96 22.86 -2.94 -3.88
C PRO A 96 22.10 -2.43 -2.64
N PRO A 97 21.70 -3.31 -1.71
CA PRO A 97 20.98 -2.92 -0.51
C PRO A 97 21.86 -2.10 0.43
N ARG A 98 21.22 -1.30 1.29
CA ARG A 98 21.86 -0.61 2.42
C ARG A 98 21.71 -1.37 3.73
N THR A 99 20.73 -2.27 3.84
CA THR A 99 20.59 -3.14 5.01
C THR A 99 21.79 -4.06 5.12
N ASP A 100 22.24 -4.29 6.36
CA ASP A 100 23.31 -5.23 6.64
C ASP A 100 22.92 -6.64 6.21
N ASN A 101 23.68 -7.21 5.27
CA ASN A 101 23.44 -8.55 4.71
C ASN A 101 23.67 -9.67 5.75
N THR A 102 24.32 -9.39 6.89
CA THR A 102 24.36 -10.34 8.02
C THR A 102 23.05 -10.36 8.80
N LEU A 103 22.33 -9.24 8.82
CA LEU A 103 21.02 -9.13 9.48
C LEU A 103 19.90 -9.66 8.58
N VAL A 104 19.93 -9.33 7.29
CA VAL A 104 18.92 -9.72 6.31
C VAL A 104 19.58 -10.32 5.07
N PRO A 105 19.98 -11.61 5.11
CA PRO A 105 20.71 -12.24 4.01
C PRO A 105 19.95 -12.27 2.68
N GLY A 106 18.62 -12.16 2.71
CA GLY A 106 17.76 -12.14 1.54
C GLY A 106 17.64 -10.78 0.85
N ALA A 107 18.03 -9.68 1.51
CA ALA A 107 18.01 -8.37 0.87
C ALA A 107 19.13 -8.31 -0.18
N LYS A 108 18.78 -8.17 -1.47
CA LYS A 108 19.73 -8.10 -2.59
C LYS A 108 19.66 -6.79 -3.37
N SER A 109 18.69 -5.93 -3.05
CA SER A 109 18.50 -4.67 -3.74
C SER A 109 18.11 -3.52 -2.80
N ARG A 110 18.27 -2.28 -3.27
CA ARG A 110 17.69 -1.10 -2.59
C ARG A 110 16.18 -1.20 -2.46
N PHE A 111 15.51 -1.85 -3.42
CA PHE A 111 14.09 -2.13 -3.34
C PHE A 111 13.77 -3.11 -2.19
N ASP A 112 14.61 -4.14 -1.96
CA ASP A 112 14.43 -5.06 -0.83
C ASP A 112 14.59 -4.37 0.53
N ASP A 113 15.31 -3.26 0.62
CA ASP A 113 15.37 -2.48 1.87
C ASP A 113 13.99 -1.90 2.24
N PHE A 114 13.19 -1.49 1.24
CA PHE A 114 11.82 -1.02 1.46
C PHE A 114 10.91 -2.17 1.92
N VAL A 115 11.06 -3.34 1.29
CA VAL A 115 10.35 -4.55 1.71
C VAL A 115 10.71 -4.92 3.14
N TRP A 116 12.01 -4.96 3.48
CA TRP A 116 12.48 -5.30 4.82
C TRP A 116 11.98 -4.32 5.90
N VAL A 117 12.12 -3.01 5.69
CA VAL A 117 11.71 -2.03 6.72
C VAL A 117 10.22 -2.12 6.99
N HIS A 118 9.40 -2.34 5.96
CA HIS A 118 7.99 -2.62 6.14
C HIS A 118 7.76 -3.92 6.91
N MET A 119 8.34 -5.05 6.47
CA MET A 119 8.22 -6.35 7.15
C MET A 119 8.58 -6.26 8.63
N ASN A 120 9.69 -5.60 8.96
CA ASN A 120 10.21 -5.50 10.33
C ASN A 120 9.32 -4.64 11.23
N GLN A 121 8.56 -3.70 10.66
CA GLN A 121 7.74 -2.76 11.41
C GLN A 121 6.24 -3.04 11.31
N SER A 122 5.79 -4.02 10.51
CA SER A 122 4.37 -4.26 10.19
C SER A 122 3.43 -4.29 11.41
N LEU A 123 3.87 -4.86 12.55
CA LEU A 123 3.07 -4.95 13.79
C LEU A 123 2.99 -3.65 14.61
N TYR A 124 3.70 -2.61 14.19
CA TYR A 124 3.77 -1.30 14.85
C TYR A 124 3.36 -0.15 13.91
N ILE A 125 2.91 -0.46 12.69
CA ILE A 125 2.56 0.51 11.64
C ILE A 125 1.19 0.25 11.02
N HIS A 126 0.46 -0.80 11.43
CA HIS A 126 -0.89 -1.11 10.96
C HIS A 126 -1.85 -1.17 12.13
N ALA A 127 -3.06 -0.63 11.98
CA ALA A 127 -4.02 -0.46 13.08
C ALA A 127 -3.40 0.21 14.33
N THR A 128 -2.51 1.18 14.07
CA THR A 128 -1.75 1.96 15.06
C THR A 128 -1.92 3.46 14.82
N ALA A 129 -1.54 4.26 15.81
CA ALA A 129 -1.61 5.73 15.71
C ALA A 129 -0.74 6.34 14.61
N ASN A 130 0.31 5.65 14.18
CA ASN A 130 1.21 6.13 13.14
C ASN A 130 0.87 5.56 11.75
N PHE A 131 -0.17 4.73 11.58
CA PHE A 131 -0.44 4.01 10.32
C PHE A 131 -0.38 4.90 9.08
N LEU A 132 -1.15 5.98 9.06
CA LEU A 132 -1.25 6.88 7.90
C LEU A 132 0.04 7.70 7.70
N THR A 133 0.57 8.28 8.77
CA THR A 133 1.80 9.09 8.76
C THR A 133 3.05 8.29 8.39
N TRP A 134 3.15 7.04 8.85
CA TRP A 134 4.28 6.17 8.57
C TRP A 134 4.30 5.82 7.08
N HIS A 135 3.15 5.41 6.52
CA HIS A 135 3.04 5.09 5.09
C HIS A 135 3.27 6.33 4.22
N ARG A 136 2.79 7.51 4.63
CA ARG A 136 3.11 8.77 3.96
C ARG A 136 4.63 9.03 3.91
N TYR A 137 5.32 8.87 5.04
CA TYR A 137 6.77 9.07 5.10
C TYR A 137 7.54 8.00 4.31
N PHE A 138 7.08 6.75 4.35
CA PHE A 138 7.61 5.64 3.56
C PHE A 138 7.53 5.92 2.05
N LEU A 139 6.38 6.41 1.56
CA LEU A 139 6.19 6.81 0.16
C LEU A 139 7.08 7.98 -0.23
N TRP A 140 7.22 8.98 0.65
CA TRP A 140 8.14 10.08 0.40
C TRP A 140 9.59 9.59 0.30
N ALA A 141 10.04 8.72 1.20
CA ALA A 141 11.39 8.16 1.16
C ALA A 141 11.61 7.34 -0.12
N TYR A 142 10.59 6.59 -0.57
CA TYR A 142 10.63 5.87 -1.83
C TYR A 142 10.76 6.81 -3.03
N GLU A 143 9.94 7.87 -3.09
CA GLU A 143 10.05 8.91 -4.11
C GLU A 143 11.44 9.56 -4.10
N GLN A 144 12.00 9.88 -2.94
CA GLN A 144 13.36 10.41 -2.83
C GLN A 144 14.41 9.43 -3.34
N ALA A 145 14.26 8.13 -3.08
CA ALA A 145 15.17 7.11 -3.61
C ALA A 145 15.09 7.03 -5.14
N LEU A 146 13.89 7.04 -5.73
CA LEU A 146 13.71 7.07 -7.18
C LEU A 146 14.36 8.30 -7.81
N ARG A 147 14.15 9.48 -7.22
CA ARG A 147 14.64 10.75 -7.75
C ARG A 147 16.16 10.90 -7.58
N ASN A 148 16.66 10.66 -6.37
CA ASN A 148 18.04 10.97 -6.01
C ASN A 148 19.02 9.82 -6.29
N GLU A 149 18.56 8.57 -6.30
CA GLU A 149 19.43 7.41 -6.58
C GLU A 149 19.28 6.94 -8.04
N CYS A 150 18.09 7.09 -8.63
CA CYS A 150 17.74 6.57 -9.96
C CYS A 150 17.38 7.64 -11.00
N GLY A 151 17.53 8.93 -10.67
CA GLY A 151 17.39 10.03 -11.63
C GLY A 151 15.96 10.29 -12.11
N TYR A 152 14.94 9.75 -11.42
CA TYR A 152 13.55 10.04 -11.76
C TYR A 152 13.24 11.53 -11.59
N GLN A 153 12.62 12.15 -12.59
CA GLN A 153 12.29 13.58 -12.56
C GLN A 153 10.83 13.86 -12.18
N GLY A 154 9.96 12.86 -12.29
CA GLY A 154 8.54 12.96 -11.93
C GLY A 154 8.26 12.75 -10.45
N TYR A 155 6.99 12.79 -10.08
CA TYR A 155 6.52 12.56 -8.70
C TYR A 155 5.70 11.29 -8.64
N HIS A 156 5.50 10.79 -7.41
CA HIS A 156 4.85 9.49 -7.22
C HIS A 156 3.42 9.47 -7.80
N PRO A 157 3.06 8.47 -8.64
CA PRO A 157 1.71 8.32 -9.15
C PRO A 157 0.80 7.62 -8.14
N TYR A 158 -0.51 7.85 -8.24
CA TYR A 158 -1.51 7.05 -7.52
C TYR A 158 -2.34 6.18 -8.46
N TRP A 159 -2.82 5.06 -7.94
CA TRP A 159 -3.77 4.18 -8.65
C TRP A 159 -5.19 4.44 -8.14
N ASN A 160 -6.01 5.15 -8.92
CA ASN A 160 -7.41 5.35 -8.58
C ASN A 160 -8.22 4.07 -8.87
N TRP A 161 -8.48 3.28 -7.83
CA TRP A 161 -9.18 1.99 -7.93
C TRP A 161 -10.55 2.12 -8.63
N GLY A 162 -11.33 3.14 -8.26
CA GLY A 162 -12.70 3.34 -8.73
C GLY A 162 -12.82 3.48 -10.25
N ARG A 163 -11.79 4.06 -10.89
CA ARG A 163 -11.74 4.29 -12.35
C ARG A 163 -11.76 2.99 -13.16
N TRP A 164 -11.30 1.90 -12.57
CA TRP A 164 -11.18 0.59 -13.23
C TRP A 164 -11.80 -0.54 -12.41
N ALA A 165 -12.65 -0.24 -11.42
CA ALA A 165 -13.18 -1.23 -10.51
C ALA A 165 -13.92 -2.37 -11.23
N ALA A 166 -14.66 -2.06 -12.30
CA ALA A 166 -15.39 -3.06 -13.09
C ALA A 166 -14.47 -4.07 -13.82
N ASP A 167 -13.30 -3.62 -14.27
CA ASP A 167 -12.34 -4.41 -15.04
C ASP A 167 -10.90 -3.93 -14.79
N PRO A 168 -10.33 -4.25 -13.61
CA PRO A 168 -9.01 -3.77 -13.21
C PRO A 168 -7.90 -4.27 -14.13
N ALA A 169 -8.07 -5.44 -14.76
CA ALA A 169 -7.07 -6.00 -15.68
C ALA A 169 -6.87 -5.15 -16.95
N LYS A 170 -7.84 -4.30 -17.32
CA LYS A 170 -7.72 -3.33 -18.42
C LYS A 170 -7.17 -1.97 -18.00
N SER A 171 -6.94 -1.75 -16.72
CA SER A 171 -6.34 -0.51 -16.22
C SER A 171 -4.95 -0.30 -16.82
N PRO A 172 -4.53 0.94 -17.11
CA PRO A 172 -3.14 1.25 -17.44
C PRO A 172 -2.13 0.79 -16.37
N VAL A 173 -2.59 0.53 -15.14
CA VAL A 173 -1.77 -0.07 -14.08
C VAL A 173 -1.45 -1.54 -14.40
N PHE A 174 -2.39 -2.28 -15.01
CA PHE A 174 -2.34 -3.74 -15.17
C PHE A 174 -2.53 -4.27 -16.59
N ASP A 175 -2.55 -3.39 -17.60
CA ASP A 175 -2.79 -3.80 -19.00
C ASP A 175 -1.66 -4.64 -19.61
N GLY A 176 -0.56 -4.82 -18.87
CA GLY A 176 0.58 -5.65 -19.27
C GLY A 176 1.45 -5.05 -20.36
N SER A 177 1.19 -3.81 -20.76
CA SER A 177 2.02 -3.04 -21.69
C SER A 177 3.38 -2.67 -21.08
N GLU A 178 4.28 -2.14 -21.89
CA GLU A 178 5.56 -1.58 -21.43
C GLU A 178 5.40 -0.33 -20.54
N PHE A 179 4.19 0.26 -20.47
CA PHE A 179 3.86 1.44 -19.68
C PHE A 179 3.02 1.12 -18.44
N SER A 180 2.94 -0.16 -18.05
CA SER A 180 2.16 -0.64 -16.91
C SER A 180 3.05 -1.03 -15.74
N PHE A 181 2.44 -1.36 -14.60
CA PHE A 181 3.11 -2.09 -13.54
C PHE A 181 3.18 -3.59 -13.81
N SER A 182 3.36 -4.01 -15.06
CA SER A 182 3.10 -5.37 -15.55
C SER A 182 1.65 -5.80 -15.43
N GLY A 183 1.32 -6.92 -16.07
CA GLY A 183 -0.06 -7.40 -16.19
C GLY A 183 -0.50 -8.35 -15.10
N ASN A 184 -1.46 -9.20 -15.45
CA ASN A 184 -1.85 -10.36 -14.65
C ASN A 184 -0.76 -11.44 -14.67
N GLY A 185 -0.86 -12.41 -13.77
CA GLY A 185 -0.07 -13.64 -13.83
C GLY A 185 -0.47 -14.50 -15.04
N VAL A 186 0.44 -15.35 -15.50
CA VAL A 186 0.11 -16.48 -16.37
C VAL A 186 -0.93 -17.34 -15.65
N PHE A 187 -1.97 -17.77 -16.35
CA PHE A 187 -2.98 -18.65 -15.77
C PHE A 187 -2.33 -19.88 -15.13
N GLN A 188 -2.64 -20.10 -13.86
CA GLN A 188 -2.24 -21.28 -13.13
C GLN A 188 -3.46 -21.80 -12.37
N ASN A 189 -3.81 -23.08 -12.50
CA ASN A 189 -4.89 -23.63 -11.69
C ASN A 189 -4.49 -23.59 -10.19
N HIS A 190 -5.33 -23.02 -9.34
CA HIS A 190 -5.12 -22.91 -7.90
C HIS A 190 -6.44 -22.83 -7.12
N THR A 191 -6.35 -23.00 -5.81
CA THR A 191 -7.50 -22.88 -4.89
C THR A 191 -7.82 -21.42 -4.56
N MET A 192 -8.88 -21.19 -3.77
CA MET A 192 -9.20 -19.85 -3.28
C MET A 192 -8.04 -19.25 -2.48
N THR A 193 -7.91 -17.92 -2.58
CA THR A 193 -7.04 -17.16 -1.68
C THR A 193 -7.71 -17.08 -0.31
N MET A 194 -6.94 -17.34 0.74
CA MET A 194 -7.40 -17.31 2.13
C MET A 194 -6.85 -16.05 2.81
N PRO A 195 -7.60 -14.93 2.79
CA PRO A 195 -7.22 -13.72 3.50
C PRO A 195 -7.31 -13.91 5.04
N PRO A 196 -6.88 -12.90 5.84
CA PRO A 196 -7.02 -12.93 7.30
C PRO A 196 -8.44 -13.26 7.78
N PRO A 197 -8.58 -13.85 8.98
CA PRO A 197 -9.88 -14.17 9.56
C PRO A 197 -10.83 -12.96 9.58
N GLY A 198 -12.11 -13.22 9.26
CA GLY A 198 -13.13 -12.18 9.15
C GLY A 198 -13.31 -11.63 7.73
N ILE A 199 -12.46 -12.03 6.79
CA ILE A 199 -12.57 -11.70 5.38
C ILE A 199 -12.99 -12.95 4.60
N ASP A 200 -13.95 -12.80 3.68
CA ASP A 200 -14.41 -13.93 2.86
C ASP A 200 -13.30 -14.46 1.93
N PRO A 201 -13.22 -15.78 1.71
CA PRO A 201 -12.32 -16.37 0.73
C PRO A 201 -12.54 -15.80 -0.68
N ILE A 202 -11.44 -15.57 -1.40
CA ILE A 202 -11.47 -14.98 -2.75
C ILE A 202 -11.38 -16.09 -3.78
N LEU A 203 -12.35 -16.12 -4.68
CA LEU A 203 -12.36 -17.08 -5.79
C LEU A 203 -11.15 -16.89 -6.71
N PRO A 204 -10.57 -17.98 -7.24
CA PRO A 204 -9.48 -17.89 -8.20
C PRO A 204 -9.91 -17.13 -9.45
N GLY A 205 -9.04 -16.24 -9.91
CA GLY A 205 -9.20 -15.49 -11.15
C GLY A 205 -8.58 -16.21 -12.35
N GLU A 206 -8.16 -15.41 -13.33
CA GLU A 206 -7.56 -15.90 -14.58
C GLU A 206 -6.03 -15.85 -14.57
N GLY A 207 -5.42 -15.50 -13.43
CA GLY A 207 -3.97 -15.42 -13.25
C GLY A 207 -3.42 -16.54 -12.37
N GLY A 208 -2.64 -16.14 -11.36
CA GLY A 208 -2.10 -16.98 -10.30
C GLY A 208 -0.65 -17.42 -10.49
N GLY A 209 -0.14 -17.41 -11.71
CA GLY A 209 1.27 -17.64 -12.01
C GLY A 209 2.12 -16.36 -11.96
N CYS A 210 3.37 -16.47 -12.43
CA CYS A 210 4.26 -15.33 -12.60
C CYS A 210 3.67 -14.29 -13.56
N LEU A 211 4.00 -13.01 -13.39
CA LEU A 211 3.63 -11.94 -14.32
C LEU A 211 3.88 -12.35 -15.78
N ALA A 212 2.85 -12.24 -16.62
CA ALA A 212 2.93 -12.69 -18.02
C ALA A 212 3.69 -11.71 -18.93
N SER A 213 3.64 -10.41 -18.63
CA SER A 213 4.19 -9.35 -19.48
C SER A 213 4.51 -8.06 -18.70
N GLY A 214 5.06 -7.06 -19.41
CA GLY A 214 5.38 -5.73 -18.89
C GLY A 214 6.75 -5.63 -18.20
N PRO A 215 7.08 -4.44 -17.66
CA PRO A 215 8.44 -4.11 -17.23
C PRO A 215 9.01 -4.98 -16.10
N PHE A 216 8.14 -5.50 -15.22
CA PHE A 216 8.54 -6.22 -14.01
C PHE A 216 8.46 -7.75 -14.16
N LYS A 217 8.21 -8.28 -15.36
CA LYS A 217 7.99 -9.73 -15.57
C LYS A 217 9.17 -10.59 -15.08
N ASP A 218 10.39 -10.07 -15.23
CA ASP A 218 11.63 -10.78 -14.89
C ASP A 218 12.17 -10.41 -13.49
N SER A 219 11.52 -9.43 -12.83
CA SER A 219 11.88 -8.99 -11.48
C SER A 219 11.70 -10.13 -10.47
N LYS A 220 12.50 -10.07 -9.40
CA LYS A 220 12.51 -11.06 -8.33
C LYS A 220 11.99 -10.48 -7.03
N VAL A 221 11.17 -11.26 -6.34
CA VAL A 221 10.87 -11.11 -4.92
C VAL A 221 11.92 -11.93 -4.17
N ASN A 222 12.74 -11.29 -3.34
CA ASN A 222 13.84 -11.97 -2.65
C ASN A 222 13.53 -12.31 -1.19
N LEU A 223 12.61 -11.57 -0.57
CA LEU A 223 12.22 -11.72 0.84
C LEU A 223 10.86 -12.43 0.97
N GLY A 224 10.59 -12.93 2.17
CA GLY A 224 9.38 -13.69 2.48
C GLY A 224 9.31 -15.05 1.77
N PRO A 225 8.11 -15.64 1.68
CA PRO A 225 6.86 -15.15 2.28
C PRO A 225 6.90 -15.19 3.82
N VAL A 226 5.98 -14.49 4.49
CA VAL A 226 5.82 -14.52 5.95
C VAL A 226 4.42 -15.04 6.31
N VAL A 227 3.37 -14.46 5.74
CA VAL A 227 1.97 -14.91 5.89
C VAL A 227 1.28 -14.95 4.53
N PRO A 228 1.66 -15.89 3.65
CA PRO A 228 1.11 -15.94 2.31
C PRO A 228 -0.38 -16.33 2.35
N THR A 229 -1.23 -15.52 1.72
CA THR A 229 -2.67 -15.82 1.57
C THR A 229 -2.99 -16.59 0.29
N PHE A 230 -2.05 -16.56 -0.66
CA PHE A 230 -2.17 -17.16 -1.98
C PHE A 230 -1.53 -18.55 -2.01
N ASN A 231 -2.36 -19.60 -2.05
CA ASN A 231 -1.89 -20.99 -2.06
C ASN A 231 -1.96 -21.57 -3.48
N ILE A 232 -0.80 -21.94 -4.04
CA ILE A 232 -0.70 -22.56 -5.36
C ILE A 232 -0.54 -24.05 -5.17
N THR A 233 -1.32 -24.85 -5.90
CA THR A 233 -1.34 -26.32 -5.90
C THR A 233 -0.06 -26.96 -6.48
N LYS A 234 1.12 -26.68 -5.91
CA LYS A 234 2.07 -27.74 -5.51
C LYS A 234 1.79 -28.05 -4.02
N PRO A 235 2.18 -29.20 -3.46
CA PRO A 235 1.91 -29.47 -2.05
C PRO A 235 2.66 -28.48 -1.17
N GLY A 236 1.96 -27.43 -0.74
CA GLY A 236 2.40 -26.45 0.25
C GLY A 236 2.31 -25.00 -0.23
N PRO A 237 1.99 -24.06 0.68
CA PRO A 237 2.21 -22.63 0.44
C PRO A 237 3.69 -22.39 0.08
N PRO A 238 4.07 -21.25 -0.53
CA PRO A 238 5.48 -20.91 -0.66
C PRO A 238 6.13 -21.08 0.73
N GLU A 239 7.15 -21.94 0.82
CA GLU A 239 7.69 -22.36 2.12
C GLU A 239 8.10 -21.10 2.89
N VAL A 240 7.52 -20.92 4.08
CA VAL A 240 7.95 -19.87 5.00
C VAL A 240 9.35 -20.26 5.47
N VAL A 241 10.37 -19.66 4.87
CA VAL A 241 11.77 -19.90 5.24
C VAL A 241 12.12 -18.99 6.42
N GLY A 242 12.13 -19.56 7.62
CA GLY A 242 12.45 -18.83 8.85
C GLY A 242 11.44 -17.71 9.13
N ASN A 243 11.93 -16.49 9.35
CA ASN A 243 11.11 -15.28 9.52
C ASN A 243 10.99 -14.45 8.22
N GLY A 244 11.29 -15.03 7.06
CA GLY A 244 11.24 -14.36 5.76
C GLY A 244 12.46 -13.51 5.41
N THR A 245 13.51 -13.47 6.24
CA THR A 245 14.74 -12.69 5.94
C THR A 245 15.77 -13.44 5.12
N ALA A 246 15.60 -14.77 4.95
CA ALA A 246 16.49 -15.59 4.12
C ALA A 246 16.30 -15.27 2.62
N TYR A 247 17.34 -15.53 1.83
CA TYR A 247 17.27 -15.34 0.38
C TYR A 247 16.35 -16.37 -0.28
N ASN A 248 15.22 -15.91 -0.80
CA ASN A 248 14.19 -16.73 -1.43
C ASN A 248 13.70 -16.14 -2.77
N PRO A 249 14.57 -16.10 -3.80
CA PRO A 249 14.26 -15.45 -5.07
C PRO A 249 13.18 -16.18 -5.84
N ARG A 250 12.09 -15.48 -6.17
CA ARG A 250 10.98 -15.99 -6.98
C ARG A 250 10.37 -14.88 -7.83
N CYS A 251 9.56 -15.24 -8.82
CA CYS A 251 8.86 -14.24 -9.64
C CYS A 251 7.74 -13.56 -8.84
N ILE A 252 7.37 -12.34 -9.23
CA ILE A 252 6.11 -11.73 -8.80
C ILE A 252 4.95 -12.49 -9.44
N LYS A 253 3.91 -12.79 -8.67
CA LYS A 253 2.68 -13.46 -9.11
C LYS A 253 1.49 -12.57 -8.84
N ARG A 254 0.49 -12.59 -9.72
CA ARG A 254 -0.77 -11.87 -9.55
C ARG A 254 -1.94 -12.70 -10.01
N ASP A 255 -3.09 -12.46 -9.38
CA ASP A 255 -4.37 -13.01 -9.77
C ASP A 255 -5.43 -11.90 -9.68
N ILE A 256 -5.45 -11.04 -10.70
CA ILE A 256 -6.22 -9.79 -10.65
C ILE A 256 -7.72 -10.09 -10.50
N SER A 257 -8.34 -9.54 -9.45
CA SER A 257 -9.73 -9.82 -9.08
C SER A 257 -10.64 -8.62 -9.26
N ALA A 258 -11.42 -8.62 -10.34
CA ALA A 258 -12.51 -7.66 -10.55
C ALA A 258 -13.58 -7.77 -9.45
N ALA A 259 -13.80 -8.97 -8.90
CA ALA A 259 -14.79 -9.17 -7.85
C ALA A 259 -14.43 -8.43 -6.56
N VAL A 260 -13.14 -8.43 -6.18
CA VAL A 260 -12.64 -7.68 -5.03
C VAL A 260 -12.70 -6.18 -5.32
N ALA A 261 -12.19 -5.75 -6.48
CA ALA A 261 -12.16 -4.34 -6.87
C ALA A 261 -13.54 -3.69 -6.83
N GLN A 262 -14.57 -4.35 -7.38
CA GLN A 262 -15.94 -3.84 -7.39
C GLN A 262 -16.54 -3.69 -6.00
N ARG A 263 -16.28 -4.63 -5.07
CA ARG A 263 -16.92 -4.64 -3.75
C ARG A 263 -16.24 -3.75 -2.73
N HIS A 264 -14.91 -3.67 -2.81
CA HIS A 264 -14.10 -3.15 -1.72
C HIS A 264 -13.25 -1.95 -2.13
N SER A 265 -13.11 -1.68 -3.43
CA SER A 265 -12.26 -0.61 -3.96
C SER A 265 -12.96 0.23 -5.03
N SER A 266 -14.29 0.30 -5.00
CA SER A 266 -15.04 1.20 -5.89
C SER A 266 -14.91 2.67 -5.47
N ASP A 267 -15.30 3.57 -6.37
CA ASP A 267 -15.44 5.00 -6.07
C ASP A 267 -16.44 5.25 -4.93
N LEU A 268 -17.51 4.44 -4.84
CA LEU A 268 -18.49 4.53 -3.77
C LEU A 268 -17.86 4.16 -2.42
N ASN A 269 -17.04 3.11 -2.35
CA ASN A 269 -16.34 2.75 -1.11
C ASN A 269 -15.45 3.90 -0.63
N SER A 270 -14.68 4.50 -1.54
CA SER A 270 -13.79 5.63 -1.24
C SER A 270 -14.56 6.89 -0.85
N THR A 271 -15.68 7.17 -1.53
CA THR A 271 -16.55 8.33 -1.25
C THR A 271 -17.20 8.20 0.13
N ASN A 272 -17.75 7.04 0.45
CA ASN A 272 -18.38 6.78 1.76
C ASN A 272 -17.33 6.80 2.88
N LEU A 273 -16.12 6.29 2.65
CA LEU A 273 -15.03 6.40 3.60
C LEU A 273 -14.75 7.87 3.98
N ILE A 274 -14.70 8.78 3.00
CA ILE A 274 -14.45 10.20 3.25
C ILE A 274 -15.64 10.87 3.94
N LYS A 275 -16.88 10.60 3.48
CA LYS A 275 -18.08 11.29 3.98
C LYS A 275 -18.56 10.79 5.34
N ASP A 276 -18.46 9.48 5.58
CA ASP A 276 -19.06 8.82 6.74
C ASP A 276 -18.04 8.59 7.87
N SER A 277 -16.92 9.31 7.84
CA SER A 277 -15.88 9.27 8.87
C SER A 277 -15.75 10.65 9.53
N PRO A 278 -16.39 10.88 10.68
CA PRO A 278 -16.39 12.19 11.33
C PRO A 278 -15.03 12.52 12.00
N ASP A 279 -14.26 11.50 12.36
CA ASP A 279 -13.00 11.60 13.08
C ASP A 279 -11.95 10.63 12.51
N ILE A 280 -10.68 10.84 12.91
CA ILE A 280 -9.54 10.05 12.44
C ILE A 280 -9.63 8.58 12.87
N ALA A 281 -10.19 8.31 14.06
CA ALA A 281 -10.38 6.97 14.59
C ALA A 281 -11.31 6.13 13.70
N THR A 282 -12.43 6.72 13.28
CA THR A 282 -13.39 6.09 12.38
C THR A 282 -12.81 5.96 10.98
N PHE A 283 -12.14 7.00 10.49
CA PHE A 283 -11.52 7.00 9.16
C PHE A 283 -10.48 5.89 9.01
N GLN A 284 -9.52 5.78 9.93
CA GLN A 284 -8.46 4.78 9.83
C GLN A 284 -8.97 3.34 9.97
N ARG A 285 -9.94 3.09 10.86
CA ARG A 285 -10.56 1.77 11.03
C ARG A 285 -11.33 1.34 9.78
N LYS A 286 -12.16 2.23 9.21
CA LYS A 286 -12.88 1.95 7.97
C LYS A 286 -11.95 1.81 6.77
N MET A 287 -10.86 2.58 6.71
CA MET A 287 -9.87 2.48 5.64
C MET A 287 -9.12 1.14 5.69
N GLY A 288 -8.61 0.79 6.88
CA GLY A 288 -7.83 -0.43 7.13
C GLY A 288 -8.66 -1.71 7.08
N GLY A 289 -9.94 -1.61 7.42
CA GLY A 289 -10.87 -2.73 7.52
C GLY A 289 -11.23 -3.04 8.97
N GLU A 290 -12.49 -3.40 9.21
CA GLU A 290 -12.98 -3.95 10.47
C GLU A 290 -13.30 -5.43 10.25
N PHE A 291 -12.26 -6.26 10.09
CA PHE A 291 -12.41 -7.64 9.63
C PHE A 291 -13.31 -8.48 10.54
N SER A 292 -13.34 -8.21 11.85
CA SER A 292 -14.28 -8.87 12.78
C SER A 292 -15.75 -8.64 12.45
N LYS A 293 -16.07 -7.64 11.63
CA LYS A 293 -17.41 -7.31 11.12
C LYS A 293 -17.63 -7.71 9.66
N GLY A 294 -16.65 -8.33 9.00
CA GLY A 294 -16.72 -8.62 7.56
C GLY A 294 -16.38 -7.43 6.66
N GLU A 295 -15.91 -6.32 7.22
CA GLU A 295 -15.65 -5.08 6.48
C GLU A 295 -14.17 -4.99 6.07
N TRP A 296 -13.90 -5.02 4.77
CA TRP A 296 -12.54 -5.09 4.24
C TRP A 296 -11.80 -3.74 4.29
N GLY A 297 -12.52 -2.64 4.09
CA GLY A 297 -11.91 -1.35 3.80
C GLY A 297 -11.20 -1.30 2.44
N VAL A 298 -10.88 -0.08 2.00
CA VAL A 298 -10.23 0.16 0.70
C VAL A 298 -8.74 -0.21 0.71
N HIS A 299 -8.10 -0.27 1.89
CA HIS A 299 -6.71 -0.71 2.03
C HIS A 299 -6.58 -2.20 1.68
N ALA A 300 -7.31 -3.08 2.38
CA ALA A 300 -7.29 -4.50 2.07
C ALA A 300 -7.87 -4.78 0.67
N GLY A 301 -8.95 -4.08 0.28
CA GLY A 301 -9.53 -4.20 -1.06
C GLY A 301 -8.52 -3.89 -2.17
N GLY A 302 -7.67 -2.88 -1.99
CA GLY A 302 -6.63 -2.53 -2.97
C GLY A 302 -5.55 -3.61 -3.10
N HIS A 303 -4.99 -4.08 -1.98
CA HIS A 303 -4.02 -5.21 -1.98
C HIS A 303 -4.60 -6.46 -2.63
N TYR A 304 -5.81 -6.85 -2.22
CA TYR A 304 -6.48 -8.04 -2.72
C TYR A 304 -7.14 -7.86 -4.08
N THR A 305 -6.94 -6.71 -4.76
CA THR A 305 -7.31 -6.59 -6.18
C THR A 305 -6.23 -7.18 -7.09
N PHE A 306 -4.95 -7.09 -6.73
CA PHE A 306 -3.87 -7.67 -7.54
C PHE A 306 -3.36 -9.02 -7.01
N LEU A 307 -3.56 -9.31 -5.72
CA LEU A 307 -3.38 -10.64 -5.11
C LEU A 307 -1.99 -11.24 -5.38
N GLY A 308 -1.87 -12.55 -5.22
CA GLY A 308 -0.67 -13.30 -5.56
C GLY A 308 0.45 -13.11 -4.55
N ASP A 309 1.68 -13.13 -5.06
CA ASP A 309 2.91 -13.15 -4.27
C ASP A 309 3.85 -12.05 -4.81
N PRO A 310 4.15 -11.01 -4.02
CA PRO A 310 3.89 -10.89 -2.59
C PRO A 310 2.63 -10.06 -2.25
N GLY A 311 1.83 -9.66 -3.24
CA GLY A 311 0.71 -8.73 -3.05
C GLY A 311 -0.32 -9.14 -2.01
N GLY A 312 -0.56 -10.45 -1.84
CA GLY A 312 -1.47 -10.98 -0.84
C GLY A 312 -0.85 -11.22 0.55
N ASP A 313 0.43 -10.94 0.77
CA ASP A 313 1.12 -11.18 2.05
C ASP A 313 1.32 -9.86 2.80
N PHE A 314 0.74 -9.77 3.99
CA PHE A 314 0.70 -8.56 4.82
C PHE A 314 2.08 -7.97 5.13
N PHE A 315 3.12 -8.79 5.28
CA PHE A 315 4.45 -8.28 5.62
C PHE A 315 5.25 -7.87 4.39
N VAL A 316 5.15 -8.65 3.31
CA VAL A 316 5.98 -8.48 2.10
C VAL A 316 5.27 -7.81 0.92
N SER A 317 4.04 -7.32 1.09
CA SER A 317 3.29 -6.62 0.04
C SER A 317 4.06 -5.52 -0.71
N PRO A 318 5.01 -4.75 -0.10
CA PRO A 318 5.83 -3.79 -0.86
C PRO A 318 6.73 -4.42 -1.92
N GLY A 319 6.91 -5.73 -1.89
CA GLY A 319 7.64 -6.49 -2.90
C GLY A 319 6.95 -6.50 -4.27
N ASP A 320 5.64 -6.18 -4.33
CA ASP A 320 4.96 -5.86 -5.58
C ASP A 320 5.11 -4.36 -5.87
N PRO A 321 5.66 -3.94 -7.03
CA PRO A 321 5.80 -2.53 -7.41
C PRO A 321 4.50 -1.70 -7.31
N VAL A 322 3.33 -2.32 -7.46
CA VAL A 322 2.02 -1.66 -7.38
C VAL A 322 1.72 -1.14 -5.99
N PHE A 323 2.30 -1.74 -4.94
CA PHE A 323 2.14 -1.32 -3.55
C PHE A 323 2.25 0.19 -3.38
N HIS A 324 3.26 0.79 -4.01
CA HIS A 324 3.56 2.21 -3.81
C HIS A 324 2.51 3.10 -4.49
N ALA A 325 1.96 2.71 -5.65
CA ALA A 325 0.88 3.43 -6.30
C ALA A 325 -0.46 3.24 -5.56
N HIS A 326 -0.70 2.04 -5.01
CA HIS A 326 -1.83 1.76 -4.13
C HIS A 326 -1.80 2.62 -2.85
N HIS A 327 -0.66 2.67 -2.17
CA HIS A 327 -0.50 3.48 -0.97
C HIS A 327 -0.51 4.99 -1.25
N CYS A 328 -0.08 5.43 -2.43
CA CYS A 328 -0.30 6.82 -2.83
C CYS A 328 -1.79 7.16 -3.05
N GLN A 329 -2.62 6.18 -3.43
CA GLN A 329 -4.07 6.39 -3.45
C GLN A 329 -4.64 6.43 -2.03
N LEU A 330 -4.17 5.62 -1.08
CA LEU A 330 -4.58 5.73 0.33
C LEU A 330 -4.21 7.09 0.91
N ASP A 331 -2.99 7.57 0.63
CA ASP A 331 -2.54 8.90 1.02
C ASP A 331 -3.37 10.01 0.37
N ARG A 332 -3.76 9.85 -0.90
CA ARG A 332 -4.72 10.76 -1.57
C ARG A 332 -6.06 10.77 -0.86
N ILE A 333 -6.64 9.62 -0.52
CA ILE A 333 -7.94 9.55 0.17
C ILE A 333 -7.85 10.19 1.56
N TRP A 334 -6.75 9.97 2.29
CA TRP A 334 -6.51 10.66 3.56
C TRP A 334 -6.37 12.18 3.37
N TRP A 335 -5.57 12.63 2.39
CA TRP A 335 -5.47 14.04 2.03
C TRP A 335 -6.85 14.63 1.72
N ILE A 336 -7.68 13.99 0.89
CA ILE A 336 -9.03 14.50 0.59
C ILE A 336 -9.85 14.65 1.87
N TRP A 337 -9.82 13.66 2.77
CA TRP A 337 -10.54 13.70 4.05
C TRP A 337 -10.07 14.82 4.98
N GLN A 338 -8.74 15.00 5.12
CA GLN A 338 -8.13 16.05 5.93
C GLN A 338 -8.57 17.44 5.45
N TYR A 339 -8.52 17.65 4.14
CA TYR A 339 -8.79 18.94 3.53
C TYR A 339 -10.29 19.24 3.35
N GLN A 340 -11.21 18.38 3.80
CA GLN A 340 -12.61 18.78 3.98
C GLN A 340 -12.81 19.68 5.22
N ASP A 341 -11.94 19.59 6.23
CA ASP A 341 -12.03 20.34 7.49
C ASP A 341 -10.63 20.43 8.12
N ILE A 342 -9.81 21.34 7.59
CA ILE A 342 -8.37 21.42 7.85
C ILE A 342 -8.06 21.59 9.33
N ASP A 343 -8.78 22.50 10.00
CA ASP A 343 -8.53 22.87 11.40
C ASP A 343 -8.72 21.70 12.37
N ASN A 344 -9.64 20.78 12.04
CA ASN A 344 -9.97 19.65 12.91
C ASN A 344 -9.40 18.31 12.43
N ARG A 345 -8.83 18.24 11.23
CA ARG A 345 -8.44 16.94 10.61
C ARG A 345 -6.98 16.83 10.17
N VAL A 346 -6.24 17.93 10.07
CA VAL A 346 -4.82 17.82 9.69
C VAL A 346 -4.00 17.28 10.86
N ASN A 347 -4.03 17.93 12.02
CA ASN A 347 -3.16 17.59 13.16
C ASN A 347 -3.84 16.65 14.17
N VAL A 348 -4.42 15.56 13.67
CA VAL A 348 -5.08 14.55 14.51
C VAL A 348 -4.50 13.16 14.28
N ILE A 349 -4.47 12.37 15.34
CA ILE A 349 -4.08 10.95 15.35
C ILE A 349 -4.99 10.22 16.35
N ASP A 350 -5.12 8.91 16.20
CA ASP A 350 -5.83 8.07 17.17
C ASP A 350 -5.26 6.65 17.17
N GLY A 351 -5.39 5.93 18.28
CA GLY A 351 -4.92 4.55 18.42
C GLY A 351 -3.67 4.42 19.29
N THR A 352 -3.12 3.21 19.32
CA THR A 352 -1.97 2.86 20.19
C THR A 352 -0.70 2.62 19.37
N ILE A 353 0.43 2.40 20.04
CA ILE A 353 1.72 2.16 19.38
C ILE A 353 1.94 0.70 18.96
N THR A 354 0.92 -0.16 19.09
CA THR A 354 0.93 -1.59 18.75
C THR A 354 -0.32 -1.94 17.97
N MET A 355 -0.21 -2.76 16.93
CA MET A 355 -1.33 -3.17 16.09
C MET A 355 -2.51 -3.71 16.92
N ASP A 356 -3.70 -3.16 16.71
CA ASP A 356 -4.93 -3.52 17.43
C ASP A 356 -4.77 -3.48 18.97
N ASN A 357 -3.85 -2.65 19.47
CA ASN A 357 -3.50 -2.60 20.89
C ASN A 357 -3.08 -3.98 21.45
N THR A 358 -2.37 -4.78 20.66
CA THR A 358 -1.92 -6.13 21.01
C THR A 358 -0.40 -6.28 20.84
N PRO A 359 0.37 -6.46 21.93
CA PRO A 359 -0.07 -6.37 23.34
C PRO A 359 -0.53 -4.95 23.69
N PRO A 360 -1.33 -4.76 24.78
CA PRO A 360 -1.76 -3.43 25.18
C PRO A 360 -0.60 -2.46 25.36
N SER A 361 -0.72 -1.28 24.79
CA SER A 361 0.28 -0.22 24.84
C SER A 361 -0.36 1.15 25.04
N ARG A 362 0.47 2.17 25.24
CA ARG A 362 -0.01 3.54 25.38
C ARG A 362 -0.59 4.06 24.07
N ASN A 363 -1.47 5.06 24.18
CA ASN A 363 -1.89 5.83 23.03
C ASN A 363 -0.69 6.48 22.34
N GLY A 364 -0.78 6.58 21.02
CA GLY A 364 0.16 7.38 20.25
C GLY A 364 0.00 8.87 20.54
N THR A 365 1.08 9.62 20.36
CA THR A 365 1.12 11.07 20.51
C THR A 365 1.75 11.72 19.29
N LEU A 366 1.41 12.98 19.03
CA LEU A 366 1.98 13.73 17.92
C LEU A 366 3.51 13.92 18.01
N ASP A 367 4.09 13.69 19.19
CA ASP A 367 5.54 13.73 19.44
C ASP A 367 6.22 12.36 19.26
N ASP A 368 5.47 11.28 19.03
CA ASP A 368 6.05 9.98 18.73
C ASP A 368 6.88 10.04 17.44
N ILE A 369 7.99 9.31 17.44
CA ILE A 369 8.96 9.35 16.33
C ILE A 369 8.69 8.25 15.31
N VAL A 370 8.91 8.57 14.05
CA VAL A 370 8.97 7.62 12.93
C VAL A 370 10.41 7.49 12.48
N ASP A 371 10.90 6.26 12.47
CA ASP A 371 12.21 5.89 11.98
C ASP A 371 12.06 4.85 10.86
N LEU A 372 12.51 5.20 9.65
CA LEU A 372 12.50 4.33 8.47
C LEU A 372 13.85 3.62 8.26
N GLY A 373 14.73 3.62 9.26
CA GLY A 373 15.98 2.88 9.27
C GLY A 373 16.93 3.29 8.15
N VAL A 374 17.11 2.41 7.16
CA VAL A 374 18.01 2.64 6.02
C VAL A 374 17.36 3.40 4.86
N LEU A 375 16.05 3.67 4.93
CA LEU A 375 15.31 4.33 3.85
C LEU A 375 15.40 5.86 3.90
N ALA A 376 15.53 6.43 5.10
CA ALA A 376 15.64 7.86 5.31
C ALA A 376 16.59 8.17 6.47
N GLU A 377 17.33 9.27 6.38
CA GLU A 377 18.25 9.68 7.45
C GLU A 377 17.55 10.41 8.60
N ALA A 378 16.47 11.13 8.30
CA ALA A 378 15.75 11.91 9.29
C ALA A 378 14.81 11.00 10.11
N ILE A 379 14.87 11.16 11.43
CA ILE A 379 13.89 10.61 12.36
C ILE A 379 12.95 11.75 12.72
N LEU A 380 11.66 11.60 12.44
CA LEU A 380 10.71 12.71 12.46
C LEU A 380 9.54 12.42 13.41
N PRO A 381 9.09 13.42 14.18
CA PRO A 381 7.90 13.27 15.01
C PRO A 381 6.63 13.22 14.15
N LEU A 382 5.58 12.53 14.58
CA LEU A 382 4.32 12.39 13.83
C LEU A 382 3.74 13.74 13.39
N LYS A 383 3.83 14.79 14.23
CA LYS A 383 3.35 16.15 13.91
C LYS A 383 3.97 16.77 12.66
N SER A 384 5.16 16.36 12.24
CA SER A 384 5.75 16.88 10.99
C SER A 384 5.32 16.08 9.76
N LEU A 385 4.56 15.00 9.95
CA LEU A 385 4.17 14.06 8.90
C LEU A 385 2.66 14.11 8.60
N THR A 386 1.88 14.89 9.35
CA THR A 386 0.42 14.97 9.22
C THR A 386 -0.06 15.77 8.00
N SER A 387 0.76 16.68 7.46
CA SER A 387 0.40 17.55 6.34
C SER A 387 1.32 17.35 5.14
N THR A 388 0.77 17.19 3.93
CA THR A 388 1.53 17.03 2.67
C THR A 388 2.29 18.29 2.24
N THR A 389 2.07 19.42 2.90
CA THR A 389 2.81 20.67 2.70
C THR A 389 3.47 21.17 3.99
N GLY A 390 3.71 20.26 4.94
CA GLY A 390 4.45 20.51 6.17
C GLY A 390 5.64 19.55 6.32
N GLY A 391 6.55 19.88 7.24
CA GLY A 391 7.74 19.06 7.49
C GLY A 391 8.59 18.84 6.24
N PRO A 392 8.95 17.59 5.87
CA PRO A 392 9.73 17.31 4.67
C PRO A 392 8.90 17.33 3.37
N PHE A 393 7.59 17.52 3.46
CA PHE A 393 6.67 17.37 2.33
C PHE A 393 6.35 18.70 1.66
N CYS A 394 6.24 18.65 0.33
CA CYS A 394 5.67 19.73 -0.45
C CYS A 394 4.97 19.19 -1.70
N TYR A 395 3.82 18.55 -1.51
CA TYR A 395 3.03 17.99 -2.60
C TYR A 395 1.51 18.05 -2.35
N ILE A 396 0.77 17.94 -3.44
CA ILE A 396 -0.69 17.79 -3.49
C ILE A 396 -1.09 16.70 -4.48
N TYR A 397 -2.36 16.33 -4.46
CA TYR A 397 -2.97 15.41 -5.42
C TYR A 397 -3.84 16.18 -6.42
N LYS A 398 -3.73 15.83 -7.70
CA LYS A 398 -4.63 16.32 -8.77
C LYS A 398 -5.10 15.20 -9.68
#